data_AF-Q3BBE3-F1
#
_entry.id   AF-Q3BBE3-F1
#
_cell.length_a   1.000
_cell.length_b   1.000
_cell.length_c   1.000
_cell.angle_alpha   90.00
_cell.angle_beta   90.00
_cell.angle_gamma   90.00
#
_symmetry.space_group_name_H-M   'P 1'
#
loop_
_entity.id
_entity.type
_entity.pdbx_description
1 polymer ?
#
loop_
_entity_poly.entity_id
_entity_poly.type
_entity_poly.pdbx_seq_one_letter_code
_entity_poly.pdbx_strand_id
1 'polypeptide(L)'
;WEREMLTVQYRMNERIMEFPSREFYQGKIVADERVKGITLRDLGVDVELKDPWAEVINPENVVVFIDTSKIENRWERQRRGSESRENPLEAKIVTEVVKKLLEAGVKPEWIGVITPYDDQRDLISMSVPEEIEVKTVDGYQGREKEVIILSFVRSNRAGEIGFLKDLRRLNVSLTRAR
;
A
#
# COMPACT_ATOMS: atom_id res chain seq x y z
N TRP A 1 -13.72 26.07 22.07
CA TRP A 1 -12.42 25.57 21.63
C TRP A 1 -12.41 25.51 20.12
N GLU A 2 -11.71 26.43 19.48
CA GLU A 2 -11.49 26.44 18.04
C GLU A 2 -10.41 25.41 17.73
N ARG A 3 -10.67 24.50 16.78
CA ARG A 3 -9.68 23.47 16.41
C ARG A 3 -8.76 24.06 15.36
N GLU A 4 -7.52 24.36 15.72
CA GLU A 4 -6.49 24.68 14.75
C GLU A 4 -5.97 23.39 14.09
N MET A 5 -5.87 23.41 12.76
CA MET A 5 -5.35 22.30 11.96
C MET A 5 -3.87 22.54 11.67
N LEU A 6 -3.03 21.56 11.98
CA LEU A 6 -1.65 21.54 11.51
C LEU A 6 -1.62 21.23 10.01
N THR A 7 -0.93 22.07 9.24
CA THR A 7 -0.93 22.01 7.77
C THR A 7 0.38 21.47 7.18
N VAL A 8 1.47 21.44 7.94
CA VAL A 8 2.75 20.88 7.48
C VAL A 8 2.91 19.43 7.95
N GLN A 9 3.24 18.53 7.03
CA GLN A 9 3.54 17.13 7.32
C GLN A 9 5.00 16.79 7.02
N TYR A 10 5.56 15.88 7.82
CA TYR A 10 7.00 15.53 7.84
C TYR A 10 7.25 14.05 7.55
N ARG A 11 6.32 13.38 6.88
CA ARG A 11 6.34 11.95 6.63
C ARG A 11 6.49 11.62 5.15
N MET A 12 5.50 12.03 4.36
CA MET A 12 5.24 11.52 3.02
C MET A 12 5.92 12.37 1.95
N ASN A 13 6.33 11.72 0.87
CA ASN A 13 6.52 12.38 -0.42
C ASN A 13 5.25 13.17 -0.84
N GLU A 14 5.44 14.30 -1.54
CA GLU A 14 4.33 15.17 -1.97
C GLU A 14 3.30 14.45 -2.86
N ARG A 15 3.75 13.50 -3.68
CA ARG A 15 2.89 12.72 -4.59
C ARG A 15 1.99 11.73 -3.86
N ILE A 16 2.45 11.20 -2.72
CA ILE A 16 1.60 10.38 -1.83
C ILE A 16 0.60 11.28 -1.11
N MET A 17 1.06 12.44 -0.63
CA MET A 17 0.26 13.39 0.15
C MET A 17 -0.86 14.07 -0.67
N GLU A 18 -0.65 14.28 -1.97
CA GLU A 18 -1.55 15.05 -2.84
C GLU A 18 -3.01 14.55 -2.74
N PHE A 19 -3.23 13.25 -2.90
CA PHE A 19 -4.58 12.67 -2.86
C PHE A 19 -5.23 12.82 -1.46
N PRO A 20 -4.61 12.36 -0.35
CA PRO A 20 -5.11 12.61 1.00
C PRO A 20 -5.43 14.08 1.28
N SER A 21 -4.50 14.99 0.93
CA SER A 21 -4.65 16.42 1.15
C SER A 21 -5.89 16.97 0.44
N ARG A 22 -6.04 16.65 -0.86
CA ARG A 22 -7.17 17.12 -1.66
C ARG A 22 -8.50 16.57 -1.16
N GLU A 23 -8.60 15.25 -0.95
CA GLU A 23 -9.88 14.59 -0.66
C GLU A 23 -10.35 14.78 0.79
N PHE A 24 -9.43 14.81 1.75
CA PHE A 24 -9.78 14.81 3.18
C PHE A 24 -9.46 16.12 3.91
N TYR A 25 -8.61 16.97 3.32
CA TYR A 25 -8.10 18.17 3.98
C TYR A 25 -8.20 19.44 3.13
N GLN A 26 -9.04 19.44 2.08
CA GLN A 26 -9.29 20.61 1.22
C GLN A 26 -8.01 21.18 0.58
N GLY A 27 -7.01 20.34 0.34
CA GLY A 27 -5.72 20.73 -0.22
C GLY A 27 -4.82 21.54 0.73
N LYS A 28 -5.12 21.57 2.03
CA LYS A 28 -4.40 22.40 3.02
C LYS A 28 -3.12 21.78 3.56
N ILE A 29 -2.90 20.47 3.33
CA ILE A 29 -1.70 19.79 3.82
C ILE A 29 -0.57 19.97 2.81
N VAL A 30 0.60 20.36 3.30
CA VAL A 30 1.83 20.61 2.54
C VAL A 30 2.97 19.76 3.10
N ALA A 31 3.79 19.20 2.20
CA ALA A 31 4.96 18.42 2.56
C ALA A 31 6.13 19.33 2.92
N ASP A 32 6.80 19.05 4.04
CA ASP A 32 8.04 19.72 4.39
C ASP A 32 9.14 19.42 3.37
N GLU A 33 10.04 20.39 3.15
CA GLU A 33 11.14 20.30 2.16
C GLU A 33 12.00 19.05 2.33
N ARG A 34 12.13 18.55 3.57
CA ARG A 34 12.94 17.35 3.87
C ARG A 34 12.29 16.04 3.40
N VAL A 35 10.99 16.02 3.17
CA VAL A 35 10.24 14.81 2.80
C VAL A 35 9.57 14.88 1.45
N LYS A 36 9.35 16.08 0.89
CA LYS A 36 8.57 16.23 -0.35
C LYS A 36 9.11 15.42 -1.53
N GLY A 37 10.42 15.19 -1.59
CA GLY A 37 11.11 14.51 -2.69
C GLY A 37 11.68 13.13 -2.36
N ILE A 38 11.34 12.52 -1.22
CA ILE A 38 11.89 11.20 -0.86
C ILE A 38 11.36 10.10 -1.78
N THR A 39 12.22 9.15 -2.15
CA THR A 39 11.95 8.08 -3.11
C THR A 39 12.66 6.79 -2.68
N LEU A 40 12.46 5.69 -3.43
CA LEU A 40 13.24 4.47 -3.19
C LEU A 40 14.75 4.68 -3.40
N ARG A 41 15.18 5.73 -4.12
CA ARG A 41 16.59 6.04 -4.34
C ARG A 41 17.28 6.42 -3.03
N ASP A 42 16.56 7.09 -2.14
CA ASP A 42 17.02 7.44 -0.79
C ASP A 42 17.19 6.20 0.11
N LEU A 43 16.57 5.08 -0.28
CA LEU A 43 16.75 3.76 0.36
C LEU A 43 17.90 2.94 -0.28
N GLY A 44 18.60 3.51 -1.27
CA GLY A 44 19.71 2.84 -1.97
C GLY A 44 19.26 1.94 -3.12
N VAL A 45 18.00 2.03 -3.55
CA VAL A 45 17.48 1.26 -4.70
C VAL A 45 17.98 1.87 -6.00
N ASP A 46 18.63 1.05 -6.83
CA ASP A 46 18.98 1.37 -8.20
C ASP A 46 18.56 0.22 -9.12
N VAL A 47 17.78 0.51 -10.16
CA VAL A 47 17.10 -0.50 -10.97
C VAL A 47 17.46 -0.35 -12.43
N GLU A 48 17.90 -1.47 -13.02
CA GLU A 48 17.99 -1.58 -14.46
C GLU A 48 16.61 -1.77 -15.11
N LEU A 49 16.28 -0.95 -16.11
CA LEU A 49 14.97 -0.86 -16.77
C LEU A 49 14.55 -2.10 -17.61
N LYS A 50 15.09 -3.30 -17.34
CA LYS A 50 14.80 -4.53 -18.10
C LYS A 50 13.91 -5.54 -17.36
N ASP A 51 13.62 -5.32 -16.08
CA ASP A 51 12.74 -6.21 -15.30
C ASP A 51 11.25 -5.96 -15.65
N PRO A 52 10.40 -6.99 -15.81
CA PRO A 52 8.95 -6.81 -15.97
C PRO A 52 8.27 -5.99 -14.87
N TRP A 53 8.89 -5.94 -13.68
CA TRP A 53 8.45 -5.14 -12.53
C TRP A 53 9.15 -3.78 -12.44
N ALA A 54 9.93 -3.38 -13.45
CA ALA A 54 10.70 -2.13 -13.43
C ALA A 54 9.83 -0.93 -13.06
N GLU A 55 8.59 -0.84 -13.52
CA GLU A 55 7.69 0.26 -13.13
C GLU A 55 7.39 0.29 -11.63
N VAL A 56 7.30 -0.86 -10.96
CA VAL A 56 6.99 -0.97 -9.53
C VAL A 56 8.20 -0.63 -8.66
N ILE A 57 9.39 -1.02 -9.09
CA ILE A 57 10.64 -0.81 -8.33
C ILE A 57 11.42 0.43 -8.78
N ASN A 58 10.98 1.13 -9.82
CA ASN A 58 11.62 2.37 -10.28
C ASN A 58 11.51 3.44 -9.18
N PRO A 59 12.65 3.96 -8.68
CA PRO A 59 12.63 4.99 -7.66
C PRO A 59 11.81 6.24 -7.97
N GLU A 60 11.72 6.62 -9.25
CA GLU A 60 10.96 7.80 -9.66
C GLU A 60 9.43 7.58 -9.56
N ASN A 61 8.99 6.33 -9.40
CA ASN A 61 7.58 5.95 -9.27
C ASN A 61 7.18 5.81 -7.80
N VAL A 62 6.95 6.95 -7.15
CA VAL A 62 6.54 7.03 -5.74
C VAL A 62 5.18 6.36 -5.47
N VAL A 63 4.26 6.40 -6.44
CA VAL A 63 2.93 5.77 -6.34
C VAL A 63 2.70 4.94 -7.59
N VAL A 64 2.41 3.66 -7.39
CA VAL A 64 2.14 2.69 -8.47
C VAL A 64 0.83 1.97 -8.20
N PHE A 65 -0.01 1.85 -9.23
CA PHE A 65 -1.27 1.12 -9.17
C PHE A 65 -1.23 -0.06 -10.15
N ILE A 66 -1.27 -1.28 -9.62
CA ILE A 66 -1.30 -2.50 -10.42
C ILE A 66 -2.77 -2.90 -10.65
N ASP A 67 -3.29 -2.63 -11.85
CA ASP A 67 -4.66 -2.99 -12.22
C ASP A 67 -4.78 -4.47 -12.60
N THR A 68 -5.52 -5.23 -11.80
CA THR A 68 -5.78 -6.66 -12.02
C THR A 68 -7.07 -6.94 -12.79
N SER A 69 -7.82 -5.91 -13.19
CA SER A 69 -9.18 -6.03 -13.77
C SER A 69 -9.24 -6.85 -15.06
N LYS A 70 -8.13 -6.94 -15.80
CA LYS A 70 -8.03 -7.68 -17.08
C LYS A 70 -7.40 -9.07 -16.94
N ILE A 71 -7.06 -9.49 -15.73
CA ILE A 71 -6.46 -10.79 -15.47
C ILE A 71 -7.56 -11.85 -15.30
N GLU A 72 -7.40 -13.04 -15.88
CA GLU A 72 -8.44 -14.08 -15.93
C GLU A 72 -8.83 -14.63 -14.55
N ASN A 73 -7.84 -14.86 -13.68
CA ASN A 73 -8.00 -15.44 -12.34
C ASN A 73 -8.09 -14.39 -11.23
N ARG A 74 -8.55 -13.18 -11.54
CA ARG A 74 -8.60 -12.03 -10.62
C ARG A 74 -9.60 -12.12 -9.47
N TRP A 75 -10.37 -13.20 -9.37
CA TRP A 75 -11.55 -13.24 -8.54
C TRP A 75 -11.23 -13.45 -7.07
N GLU A 76 -11.92 -12.70 -6.21
CA GLU A 76 -11.93 -12.95 -4.77
C GLU A 76 -12.62 -14.28 -4.45
N ARG A 77 -12.30 -14.86 -3.30
CA ARG A 77 -12.99 -16.01 -2.72
C ARG A 77 -13.19 -15.84 -1.22
N GLN A 78 -14.09 -16.65 -0.67
CA GLN A 78 -14.39 -16.72 0.76
C GLN A 78 -14.06 -18.13 1.26
N ARG A 79 -13.25 -18.24 2.32
CA ARG A 79 -12.92 -19.54 2.92
C ARG A 79 -14.16 -20.13 3.60
N ARG A 80 -14.28 -21.46 3.60
CA ARG A 80 -15.41 -22.13 4.26
C ARG A 80 -15.39 -21.82 5.76
N GLY A 81 -16.46 -21.21 6.26
CA GLY A 81 -16.60 -20.84 7.67
C GLY A 81 -15.93 -19.52 8.06
N SER A 82 -15.42 -18.74 7.11
CA SER A 82 -14.93 -17.37 7.33
C SER A 82 -15.91 -16.35 6.77
N GLU A 83 -16.11 -15.25 7.48
CA GLU A 83 -16.84 -14.06 7.00
C GLU A 83 -15.92 -13.08 6.24
N SER A 84 -14.62 -13.41 6.14
CA SER A 84 -13.61 -12.59 5.48
C SER A 84 -13.40 -13.02 4.02
N ARG A 85 -12.52 -12.33 3.30
CA ARG A 85 -12.27 -12.51 1.86
C ARG A 85 -10.77 -12.57 1.58
N GLU A 86 -10.41 -13.34 0.57
CA GLU A 86 -9.04 -13.37 0.04
C GLU A 86 -9.06 -13.36 -1.49
N ASN A 87 -7.95 -12.89 -2.07
CA ASN A 87 -7.71 -12.86 -3.50
C ASN A 87 -6.32 -13.47 -3.77
N PRO A 88 -6.27 -14.76 -4.19
CA PRO A 88 -5.00 -15.44 -4.42
C PRO A 88 -4.12 -14.80 -5.49
N LEU A 89 -4.72 -14.15 -6.50
CA LEU A 89 -3.95 -13.42 -7.52
C LEU A 89 -3.25 -12.22 -6.89
N GLU A 90 -3.97 -11.39 -6.14
CA GLU A 90 -3.37 -10.24 -5.47
C GLU A 90 -2.31 -10.67 -4.46
N ALA A 91 -2.54 -11.75 -3.70
CA ALA A 91 -1.54 -12.25 -2.76
C ALA A 91 -0.25 -12.64 -3.47
N LYS A 92 -0.34 -13.31 -4.63
CA LYS A 92 0.82 -13.64 -5.46
C LYS A 92 1.53 -12.38 -5.98
N ILE A 93 0.79 -11.39 -6.45
CA ILE A 93 1.35 -10.11 -6.92
C ILE A 93 2.10 -9.42 -5.77
N VAL A 94 1.50 -9.34 -4.58
CA VAL A 94 2.15 -8.75 -3.40
C VAL A 94 3.44 -9.48 -3.06
N THR A 95 3.45 -10.81 -3.06
CA THR A 95 4.67 -11.60 -2.80
C THR A 95 5.77 -11.32 -3.83
N GLU A 96 5.43 -11.23 -5.12
CA GLU A 96 6.41 -10.90 -6.16
C GLU A 96 6.94 -9.47 -6.03
N VAL A 97 6.08 -8.50 -5.72
CA VAL A 97 6.50 -7.12 -5.46
C VAL A 97 7.45 -7.04 -4.26
N VAL A 98 7.09 -7.70 -3.15
CA VAL A 98 7.95 -7.80 -1.96
C VAL A 98 9.30 -8.37 -2.35
N LYS A 99 9.33 -9.51 -3.05
CA LYS A 99 10.57 -10.14 -3.49
C LYS A 99 11.42 -9.19 -4.33
N LYS A 100 10.81 -8.45 -5.26
CA LYS A 100 11.52 -7.49 -6.12
C LYS A 100 12.10 -6.32 -5.34
N LEU A 101 11.38 -5.80 -4.35
CA LEU A 101 11.91 -4.76 -3.46
C LEU A 101 13.10 -5.26 -2.64
N LEU A 102 13.03 -6.49 -2.12
CA LEU A 102 14.15 -7.10 -1.39
C LEU A 102 15.37 -7.33 -2.29
N GLU A 103 15.16 -7.83 -3.51
CA GLU A 103 16.21 -8.00 -4.54
C GLU A 103 16.87 -6.66 -4.90
N ALA A 104 16.09 -5.57 -4.87
CA ALA A 104 16.56 -4.21 -5.14
C ALA A 104 17.24 -3.54 -3.93
N GLY A 105 17.37 -4.24 -2.79
CA GLY A 105 18.09 -3.77 -1.60
C GLY A 105 17.22 -3.11 -0.52
N VAL A 106 15.90 -3.07 -0.69
CA VAL A 106 15.00 -2.58 0.36
C VAL A 106 15.01 -3.57 1.53
N LYS A 107 15.18 -3.07 2.75
CA LYS A 107 15.20 -3.93 3.93
C LYS A 107 13.79 -4.43 4.27
N PRO A 108 13.63 -5.68 4.75
CA PRO A 108 12.32 -6.22 5.12
C PRO A 108 11.56 -5.33 6.13
N GLU A 109 12.25 -4.78 7.13
CA GLU A 109 11.66 -3.93 8.17
C GLU A 109 11.16 -2.57 7.64
N TRP A 110 11.54 -2.18 6.42
CA TRP A 110 11.08 -0.98 5.74
C TRP A 110 9.81 -1.20 4.92
N ILE A 111 9.37 -2.45 4.78
CA ILE A 111 8.18 -2.81 4.00
C ILE A 111 7.02 -3.10 4.95
N GLY A 112 5.84 -2.62 4.57
CA GLY A 112 4.57 -2.96 5.19
C GLY A 112 3.55 -3.37 4.14
N VAL A 113 2.74 -4.38 4.46
CA VAL A 113 1.58 -4.77 3.64
C VAL A 113 0.31 -4.51 4.44
N ILE A 114 -0.62 -3.78 3.82
CA ILE A 114 -1.93 -3.52 4.39
C ILE A 114 -2.99 -4.13 3.48
N THR A 115 -3.91 -4.89 4.09
CA THR A 115 -5.06 -5.47 3.39
C THR A 115 -6.28 -5.44 4.29
N PRO A 116 -7.49 -5.12 3.79
CA PRO A 116 -8.63 -4.89 4.65
C PRO A 116 -9.31 -6.16 5.18
N TYR A 117 -8.90 -7.35 4.72
CA TYR A 117 -9.54 -8.62 5.08
C TYR A 117 -8.55 -9.55 5.79
N ASP A 118 -8.96 -10.12 6.93
CA ASP A 118 -8.13 -11.05 7.71
C ASP A 118 -7.67 -12.28 6.91
N ASP A 119 -8.53 -12.83 6.05
CA ASP A 119 -8.18 -13.99 5.22
C ASP A 119 -7.05 -13.65 4.24
N GLN A 120 -7.10 -12.47 3.62
CA GLN A 120 -6.02 -11.99 2.77
C GLN A 120 -4.74 -11.71 3.56
N ARG A 121 -4.86 -11.13 4.76
CA ARG A 121 -3.71 -10.90 5.64
C ARG A 121 -2.99 -12.22 5.89
N ASP A 122 -3.72 -13.24 6.33
CA ASP A 122 -3.16 -14.57 6.61
C ASP A 122 -2.47 -15.15 5.37
N LEU A 123 -3.14 -15.09 4.21
CA LEU A 123 -2.63 -15.62 2.96
C LEU A 123 -1.30 -14.95 2.54
N ILE A 124 -1.21 -13.63 2.67
CA ILE A 124 0.02 -12.88 2.36
C ILE A 124 1.09 -13.15 3.42
N SER A 125 0.75 -13.13 4.71
CA SER A 125 1.69 -13.39 5.81
C SER A 125 2.41 -14.73 5.67
N MET A 126 1.73 -15.76 5.16
CA MET A 126 2.35 -17.06 4.90
C MET A 126 3.32 -17.07 3.71
N SER A 127 3.30 -16.02 2.88
CA SER A 127 3.99 -15.97 1.59
C SER A 127 5.08 -14.89 1.53
N VAL A 128 5.36 -14.21 2.64
CA VAL A 128 6.40 -13.16 2.76
C VAL A 128 7.25 -13.41 4.01
N PRO A 129 8.49 -12.86 4.08
CA PRO A 129 9.32 -12.95 5.29
C PRO A 129 8.61 -12.43 6.55
N GLU A 130 8.87 -13.07 7.70
CA GLU A 130 8.21 -12.75 8.98
C GLU A 130 8.50 -11.33 9.48
N GLU A 131 9.64 -10.74 9.05
CA GLU A 131 10.05 -9.38 9.38
C GLU A 131 9.17 -8.31 8.71
N ILE A 132 8.42 -8.69 7.66
CA ILE A 132 7.51 -7.78 6.95
C ILE A 132 6.16 -7.75 7.67
N GLU A 133 5.76 -6.55 8.09
CA GLU A 133 4.48 -6.38 8.78
C GLU A 133 3.31 -6.46 7.80
N VAL A 134 2.55 -7.55 7.87
CA VAL A 134 1.28 -7.71 7.16
C VAL A 134 0.13 -7.54 8.15
N LYS A 135 -0.72 -6.54 7.94
CA LYS A 135 -1.80 -6.19 8.87
C LYS A 135 -3.06 -5.72 8.16
N THR A 136 -4.15 -5.72 8.92
CA THR A 136 -5.36 -5.00 8.52
C THR A 136 -5.22 -3.51 8.74
N VAL A 137 -6.10 -2.71 8.11
CA VAL A 137 -6.07 -1.25 8.24
C VAL A 137 -6.18 -0.81 9.70
N ASP A 138 -7.10 -1.42 10.45
CA ASP A 138 -7.30 -1.14 11.88
C ASP A 138 -6.05 -1.57 12.68
N GLY A 139 -5.39 -2.67 12.30
CA GLY A 139 -4.14 -3.13 12.91
C GLY A 139 -2.90 -2.29 12.57
N TYR A 140 -2.99 -1.37 11.61
CA TYR A 140 -1.89 -0.50 11.17
C TYR A 140 -1.95 0.93 11.71
N GLN A 141 -2.93 1.23 12.57
CA GLN A 141 -3.09 2.57 13.12
C GLN A 141 -1.84 2.97 13.94
N GLY A 142 -1.26 4.13 13.61
CA GLY A 142 -0.06 4.66 14.29
C GLY A 142 1.25 4.01 13.87
N ARG A 143 1.23 3.11 12.87
CA ARG A 143 2.44 2.52 12.27
C ARG A 143 2.77 3.20 10.95
N GLU A 144 4.03 3.13 10.55
CA GLU A 144 4.58 3.74 9.34
C GLU A 144 5.70 2.86 8.79
N LYS A 145 5.91 2.88 7.47
CA LYS A 145 6.99 2.20 6.78
C LYS A 145 7.49 3.05 5.62
N GLU A 146 8.73 2.80 5.19
CA GLU A 146 9.29 3.46 4.01
C GLU A 146 8.55 3.01 2.73
N VAL A 147 8.07 1.76 2.68
CA VAL A 147 7.28 1.25 1.56
C VAL A 147 6.01 0.58 2.07
N ILE A 148 4.86 0.97 1.51
CA ILE A 148 3.56 0.34 1.81
C ILE A 148 2.97 -0.27 0.55
N ILE A 149 2.57 -1.54 0.64
CA ILE A 149 1.83 -2.25 -0.40
C ILE A 149 0.39 -2.43 0.08
N LEU A 150 -0.57 -1.98 -0.72
CA LEU A 150 -2.01 -2.13 -0.45
C LEU A 150 -2.61 -3.22 -1.34
N SER A 151 -3.21 -4.26 -0.73
CA SER A 151 -4.05 -5.24 -1.44
C SER A 151 -5.52 -4.97 -1.15
N PHE A 152 -6.30 -4.65 -2.19
CA PHE A 152 -7.71 -4.27 -2.06
C PHE A 152 -8.67 -5.46 -2.02
N VAL A 153 -8.24 -6.61 -2.54
CA VAL A 153 -8.92 -7.92 -2.53
C VAL A 153 -10.16 -7.99 -3.41
N ARG A 154 -11.00 -6.95 -3.40
CA ARG A 154 -12.33 -6.98 -3.98
C ARG A 154 -12.30 -7.01 -5.50
N SER A 155 -12.78 -8.12 -6.05
CA SER A 155 -12.92 -8.37 -7.48
C SER A 155 -14.00 -9.44 -7.65
N ASN A 156 -15.20 -8.99 -7.99
CA ASN A 156 -16.40 -9.81 -8.04
C ASN A 156 -17.38 -9.30 -9.11
N ARG A 157 -18.26 -10.18 -9.56
CA ARG A 157 -19.25 -9.87 -10.62
C ARG A 157 -20.36 -8.92 -10.16
N ALA A 158 -20.55 -8.78 -8.85
CA ALA A 158 -21.59 -7.92 -8.27
C ALA A 158 -21.17 -6.44 -8.19
N GLY A 159 -19.90 -6.12 -8.50
CA GLY A 159 -19.40 -4.74 -8.40
C GLY A 159 -19.27 -4.26 -6.96
N GLU A 160 -19.20 -5.17 -5.99
CA GLU A 160 -19.10 -4.83 -4.59
C GLU A 160 -17.67 -4.41 -4.24
N ILE A 161 -17.51 -3.16 -3.81
CA ILE A 161 -16.20 -2.58 -3.47
C ILE A 161 -15.78 -2.82 -2.01
N GLY A 162 -16.69 -3.31 -1.17
CA GLY A 162 -16.44 -3.63 0.24
C GLY A 162 -15.78 -2.50 1.03
N PHE A 163 -14.61 -2.80 1.61
CA PHE A 163 -13.74 -1.87 2.35
C PHE A 163 -13.63 -0.46 1.75
N LEU A 164 -13.56 -0.34 0.42
CA LEU A 164 -13.39 0.95 -0.25
C LEU A 164 -14.58 1.91 -0.06
N LYS A 165 -15.72 1.44 0.49
CA LYS A 165 -16.83 2.30 0.92
C LYS A 165 -16.43 3.24 2.06
N ASP A 166 -15.46 2.87 2.89
CA ASP A 166 -14.97 3.71 3.97
C ASP A 166 -13.72 4.49 3.54
N LEU A 167 -13.95 5.68 2.97
CA LEU A 167 -12.89 6.57 2.53
C LEU A 167 -11.95 6.99 3.67
N ARG A 168 -12.41 7.01 4.94
CA ARG A 168 -11.55 7.35 6.08
C ARG A 168 -10.52 6.26 6.32
N ARG A 169 -10.92 4.99 6.19
CA ARG A 169 -9.97 3.87 6.29
C ARG A 169 -9.01 3.84 5.11
N LEU A 170 -9.47 4.16 3.90
CA LEU A 170 -8.59 4.31 2.74
C LEU A 170 -7.52 5.39 2.97
N ASN A 171 -7.93 6.56 3.51
CA ASN A 171 -6.99 7.63 3.87
C ASN A 171 -5.95 7.16 4.90
N VAL A 172 -6.37 6.40 5.90
CA VAL A 172 -5.44 5.82 6.88
C VAL A 172 -4.40 4.97 6.17
N SER A 173 -4.81 4.04 5.30
CA SER A 173 -3.91 3.16 4.54
C SER A 173 -2.92 3.92 3.66
N LEU A 174 -3.38 4.93 2.91
CA LEU A 174 -2.54 5.72 2.00
C LEU A 174 -1.50 6.58 2.74
N THR A 175 -1.79 7.00 3.97
CA THR A 175 -0.92 7.89 4.75
C THR A 175 0.10 7.16 5.63
N ARG A 176 0.32 5.86 5.41
CA ARG A 176 1.26 5.03 6.17
C ARG A 176 2.66 4.96 5.56
N ALA A 177 2.79 5.29 4.28
CA ALA A 177 4.07 5.33 3.58
C ALA A 177 4.84 6.60 3.93
N ARG A 178 6.17 6.55 3.80
CA ARG A 178 7.06 7.71 3.78
C ARG A 178 7.43 7.98 2.33
#